data_AF-A0A956REX2-F1
#
_entry.id   AF-A0A956REX2-F1
#
_cell.length_a   1.000
_cell.length_b   1.000
_cell.length_c   1.000
_cell.angle_alpha   90.00
_cell.angle_beta   90.00
_cell.angle_gamma   90.00
#
_symmetry.space_group_name_H-M   'P 1'
#
loop_
_entity.id
_entity.type
_entity.pdbx_description
1 polymer ?
#
loop_
_entity_poly.entity_id
_entity_poly.type
_entity_poly.pdbx_seq_one_letter_code
_entity_poly.pdbx_strand_id
1 'polypeptide(L)'
;MLATKIRTSGDGSLNATVGKAYNGFLISEPVVGRGMVLFRDPNGRRMVTTPVRRVLTTAERELLYVETENSVYRISVIGDYAEQASAAI
;
A
#
# COMPACT_ATOMS: atom_id res chain seq x y z
N MET A 1 -2.05 -9.77 -2.61
CA MET A 1 -1.18 -9.03 -1.67
C MET A 1 -1.97 -8.63 -0.43
N LEU A 2 -1.28 -8.39 0.68
CA LEU A 2 -1.88 -7.96 1.94
C LEU A 2 -1.36 -6.56 2.31
N ALA A 3 -2.25 -5.58 2.38
CA ALA A 3 -1.91 -4.24 2.87
C ALA A 3 -2.50 -4.04 4.26
N THR A 4 -1.67 -3.71 5.25
CA THR A 4 -2.11 -3.43 6.61
C THR A 4 -1.78 -1.98 6.92
N LYS A 5 -2.79 -1.19 7.29
CA LYS A 5 -2.53 0.17 7.83
C LYS A 5 -1.94 0.00 9.22
N ILE A 6 -0.70 0.44 9.43
CA ILE A 6 -0.01 0.28 10.72
C ILE A 6 -0.01 1.56 11.56
N ARG A 7 -0.26 2.72 10.92
CA ARG A 7 -0.31 4.01 11.61
C ARG A 7 -1.14 5.03 10.81
N THR A 8 -1.73 6.00 11.52
CA THR A 8 -2.24 7.26 10.95
C THR A 8 -1.21 8.36 11.21
N SER A 9 -0.96 9.22 10.22
CA SER A 9 -0.08 10.39 10.35
C SER A 9 -0.96 11.65 10.43
N GLY A 10 -0.79 12.46 11.46
CA GLY A 10 -1.59 13.68 11.71
C GLY A 10 -2.49 13.60 12.95
N ASP A 11 -2.86 14.76 13.52
CA ASP A 11 -3.56 14.91 14.81
C ASP A 11 -5.10 15.02 14.67
N GLY A 12 -5.67 14.43 13.63
CA GLY A 12 -7.07 14.70 13.32
C GLY A 12 -7.73 13.65 12.43
N SER A 13 -8.46 12.75 13.09
CA SER A 13 -9.58 11.98 12.53
C SER A 13 -9.27 10.71 11.71
N LEU A 14 -10.08 9.68 11.96
CA LEU A 14 -10.17 8.34 11.36
C LEU A 14 -9.27 7.23 11.95
N ASN A 15 -9.35 7.07 13.28
CA ASN A 15 -8.83 5.91 14.05
C ASN A 15 -9.45 4.54 13.67
N ALA A 16 -10.41 4.47 12.76
CA ALA A 16 -11.23 3.27 12.56
C ALA A 16 -10.57 2.12 11.77
N THR A 17 -9.31 2.26 11.33
CA THR A 17 -8.72 1.33 10.36
C THR A 17 -7.27 0.93 10.60
N VAL A 18 -6.62 1.45 11.65
CA VAL A 18 -5.27 0.99 12.04
C VAL A 18 -5.35 -0.46 12.50
N GLY A 19 -4.44 -1.31 12.03
CA GLY A 19 -4.45 -2.76 12.26
C GLY A 19 -5.38 -3.54 11.33
N LYS A 20 -6.28 -2.86 10.59
CA LYS A 20 -7.15 -3.54 9.61
C LYS A 20 -6.31 -3.99 8.42
N ALA A 21 -6.36 -5.28 8.15
CA ALA A 21 -5.77 -5.86 6.96
C ALA A 21 -6.74 -5.73 5.77
N TYR A 22 -6.19 -5.32 4.64
CA TYR A 22 -6.88 -5.19 3.37
C TYR A 22 -6.27 -6.20 2.40
N ASN A 23 -7.08 -7.18 2.00
CA ASN A 23 -6.71 -8.17 1.00
C ASN A 23 -7.03 -7.64 -0.40
N GLY A 24 -6.03 -7.41 -1.23
CA GLY A 24 -6.28 -6.83 -2.55
C GLY A 24 -5.13 -6.95 -3.53
N PHE A 25 -5.32 -6.29 -4.66
CA PHE A 25 -4.33 -6.15 -5.73
C PHE A 25 -3.85 -4.71 -5.76
N LEU A 26 -2.53 -4.53 -5.83
CA LEU A 26 -1.93 -3.24 -6.11
C LEU A 26 -2.08 -2.99 -7.62
N ILE A 27 -2.79 -1.92 -7.96
CA ILE A 27 -3.02 -1.57 -9.37
C ILE A 27 -1.87 -0.73 -9.93
N SER A 28 -1.12 -0.06 -9.05
CA SER A 28 0.00 0.80 -9.42
C SER A 28 1.08 0.74 -8.36
N GLU A 29 2.35 0.69 -8.77
CA GLU A 29 3.47 0.81 -7.84
C GLU A 29 3.39 2.10 -7.00
N PRO A 30 3.81 2.06 -5.72
CA PRO A 30 3.88 3.25 -4.89
C PRO A 30 4.99 4.17 -5.41
N VAL A 31 4.61 5.34 -5.91
CA VAL A 31 5.54 6.37 -6.38
C VAL A 31 5.35 7.64 -5.56
N VAL A 32 6.45 8.19 -5.04
CA VAL A 32 6.44 9.43 -4.25
C VAL A 32 5.78 10.56 -5.05
N GLY A 33 4.89 11.31 -4.40
CA GLY A 33 4.11 12.39 -5.00
C GLY A 33 2.84 11.94 -5.75
N ARG A 34 2.62 10.63 -5.92
CA ARG A 34 1.41 10.07 -6.55
C ARG A 34 0.51 9.39 -5.52
N GLY A 35 -0.81 9.44 -5.72
CA GLY A 35 -1.74 8.59 -4.98
C GLY A 35 -1.56 7.11 -5.35
N MET A 36 -1.67 6.21 -4.38
CA MET A 36 -1.55 4.76 -4.57
C MET A 36 -2.93 4.08 -4.46
N VAL A 37 -3.19 3.03 -5.25
CA VAL A 37 -4.44 2.25 -5.16
C VAL A 37 -4.15 0.83 -4.66
N LEU A 38 -4.64 0.51 -3.45
CA LEU A 38 -4.28 -0.71 -2.71
C LEU A 38 -5.27 -1.86 -2.85
N PHE A 39 -6.56 -1.53 -2.96
CA PHE A 39 -7.63 -2.48 -2.74
C PHE A 39 -8.62 -2.36 -3.87
N ARG A 40 -8.74 -3.42 -4.67
CA ARG A 40 -9.93 -3.71 -5.46
C ARG A 40 -10.70 -4.77 -4.68
N ASP A 41 -11.83 -4.40 -4.08
CA ASP A 41 -12.68 -5.37 -3.39
C ASP A 41 -13.30 -6.36 -4.40
N PRO A 42 -13.91 -7.48 -3.94
CA PRO A 42 -14.60 -8.41 -4.85
C PRO A 42 -15.73 -7.75 -5.67
N ASN A 43 -16.25 -6.60 -5.23
CA ASN A 43 -17.25 -5.79 -5.93
C ASN A 43 -16.62 -4.76 -6.91
N GLY A 44 -15.29 -4.75 -7.04
CA GLY A 44 -14.54 -3.84 -7.91
C GLY A 44 -14.22 -2.45 -7.34
N ARG A 45 -14.57 -2.15 -6.08
CA ARG A 45 -14.31 -0.84 -5.46
C ARG A 45 -12.82 -0.63 -5.23
N ARG A 46 -12.33 0.52 -5.69
CA ARG A 46 -10.94 0.95 -5.56
C ARG A 46 -10.75 1.78 -4.29
N MET A 47 -9.82 1.41 -3.43
CA MET A 47 -9.33 2.29 -2.37
C MET A 47 -8.07 3.02 -2.84
N VAL A 48 -8.20 4.32 -3.04
CA VAL A 48 -7.08 5.23 -3.34
C VAL A 48 -6.60 5.84 -2.03
N THR A 49 -5.31 5.77 -1.75
CA THR A 49 -4.68 6.44 -0.61
C THR A 49 -4.36 7.89 -0.97
N THR A 50 -4.03 8.68 0.05
CA THR A 50 -3.38 9.98 -0.16
C THR A 50 -2.02 9.80 -0.86
N PRO A 51 -1.46 10.89 -1.42
CA PRO A 51 -0.14 10.88 -2.05
C PRO A 51 0.94 10.22 -1.20
N VAL A 52 1.76 9.40 -1.83
CA VAL A 52 2.92 8.75 -1.19
C VAL A 52 3.99 9.79 -0.90
N ARG A 53 4.50 9.80 0.33
CA ARG A 53 5.63 10.63 0.79
C ARG A 53 6.94 9.85 0.79
N ARG A 54 6.90 8.58 1.15
CA ARG A 54 8.10 7.73 1.25
C ARG A 54 7.76 6.27 1.01
N VAL A 55 8.68 5.57 0.34
CA VAL A 55 8.63 4.12 0.16
C VAL A 55 9.92 3.53 0.73
N LEU A 56 9.79 2.53 1.60
CA LEU A 56 10.90 1.70 2.06
C LEU A 56 10.64 0.26 1.64
N THR A 57 11.65 -0.39 1.10
CA THR A 57 11.59 -1.78 0.64
C THR A 57 12.60 -2.62 1.39
N THR A 58 12.29 -3.90 1.61
CA THR A 58 13.27 -4.88 2.09
C THR A 58 14.13 -5.40 0.93
N ALA A 59 15.27 -6.03 1.23
CA ALA A 59 16.21 -6.53 0.23
C ALA A 59 15.54 -7.47 -0.79
N GLU A 60 14.55 -8.26 -0.36
CA GLU A 60 13.83 -9.23 -1.20
C GLU A 60 12.57 -8.63 -1.85
N ARG A 61 12.28 -7.33 -1.65
CA ARG A 61 11.07 -6.63 -2.14
C ARG A 61 9.73 -7.26 -1.74
N GLU A 62 9.73 -8.28 -0.88
CA GLU A 62 8.53 -8.95 -0.38
C GLU A 62 7.71 -8.05 0.55
N LEU A 63 8.35 -7.04 1.14
CA LEU A 63 7.74 -6.14 2.09
C LEU A 63 8.03 -4.68 1.76
N LEU A 64 6.95 -3.89 1.66
CA LEU A 64 7.01 -2.46 1.43
C LEU A 64 6.37 -1.71 2.58
N TYR A 65 7.06 -0.69 3.09
CA TYR A 65 6.46 0.33 3.93
C TYR A 65 6.20 1.57 3.11
N VAL A 66 4.93 1.95 3.01
CA VAL A 66 4.49 3.12 2.24
C VAL A 66 3.92 4.14 3.20
N GLU A 67 4.63 5.26 3.32
CA GLU A 67 4.15 6.44 4.01
C GLU A 67 3.41 7.31 3.00
N THR A 68 2.19 7.67 3.35
CA THR A 68 1.32 8.58 2.61
C THR A 68 1.12 9.84 3.46
N GLU A 69 0.49 10.88 2.92
CA GLU A 69 0.27 12.13 3.67
C GLU A 69 -0.37 11.94 5.05
N ASN A 70 -1.26 10.96 5.18
CA ASN A 70 -2.04 10.76 6.39
C ASN A 70 -1.94 9.36 6.99
N SER A 71 -1.14 8.44 6.45
CA SER A 71 -1.12 7.05 6.89
C SER A 71 0.16 6.32 6.51
N VAL A 72 0.53 5.32 7.30
CA VAL A 72 1.62 4.38 7.00
C VAL A 72 1.02 2.99 6.80
N TYR A 73 1.40 2.37 5.69
CA TYR A 73 0.97 1.03 5.30
C TYR A 73 2.17 0.08 5.27
N ARG A 74 1.97 -1.14 5.77
CA ARG A 74 2.83 -2.28 5.51
C ARG A 74 2.16 -3.13 4.44
N ILE A 75 2.86 -3.37 3.34
CA ILE A 75 2.39 -4.20 2.23
C ILE A 75 3.27 -5.45 2.20
N SER A 76 2.63 -6.61 2.27
CA SER A 76 3.26 -7.91 2.08
C SER A 76 2.82 -8.46 0.73
N VAL A 77 3.80 -8.72 -0.13
CA VAL A 77 3.60 -9.40 -1.40
C VAL A 77 3.49 -10.89 -1.09
N ILE A 78 2.36 -11.51 -1.43
CA ILE A 78 2.10 -12.94 -1.20
C ILE A 78 1.94 -13.56 -2.59
N GLY A 79 2.93 -14.33 -3.07
CA GLY A 79 2.98 -14.94 -4.41
C GLY A 79 3.72 -14.14 -5.49
N ASP A 80 3.81 -14.70 -6.71
CA ASP A 80 4.65 -14.35 -7.90
C ASP A 80 4.57 -12.91 -8.48
N TYR A 81 4.28 -11.90 -7.66
CA TYR A 81 4.33 -10.48 -8.05
C TYR A 81 5.76 -9.95 -8.16
N ALA A 82 6.75 -10.63 -7.57
CA ALA A 82 8.16 -10.28 -7.74
C ALA A 82 8.62 -10.36 -9.21
N GLU A 83 7.98 -11.24 -10.00
CA GLU A 83 8.30 -11.47 -11.41
C GLU A 83 7.66 -10.43 -12.36
N GLN A 84 6.51 -9.84 -11.98
CA GLN A 84 5.84 -8.82 -12.79
C GLN A 84 6.45 -7.43 -12.64
N ALA A 85 7.08 -7.12 -11.50
CA ALA A 85 7.78 -5.85 -11.29
C ALA A 85 9.15 -5.79 -11.98
N SER A 86 9.77 -6.94 -12.29
CA SER A 86 11.02 -7.00 -13.07
C SER A 86 10.79 -6.93 -14.58
N ALA A 87 9.59 -7.26 -15.07
CA ALA A 87 9.23 -7.27 -16.48
C ALA A 87 8.84 -5.88 -17.06
N ALA A 88 8.86 -4.82 -16.25
CA ALA A 88 8.41 -3.48 -16.63
C ALA A 88 9.54 -2.44 -16.79
N ILE A 89 10.81 -2.89 -16.87
CA ILE A 89 11.99 -2.03 -17.10
C ILE A 89 12.53 -2.26 -18.52
#